data_AF-A0A948KIT5-F1
#
_entry.id   AF-A0A948KIT5-F1
#
_cell.length_a   1.000
_cell.length_b   1.000
_cell.length_c   1.000
_cell.angle_alpha   90.00
_cell.angle_beta   90.00
_cell.angle_gamma   90.00
#
_symmetry.space_group_name_H-M   'P 1'
#
loop_
_entity.id
_entity.type
_entity.pdbx_description
1 polymer ?
#
loop_
_entity_poly.entity_id
_entity_poly.type
_entity_poly.pdbx_seq_one_letter_code
_entity_poly.pdbx_strand_id
1 'polypeptide(L)' 'MLTATDLQYILPSATRQNIDLFIEPLRQAMDEFGVDTPARQAAFLAQIGHESGSLRYVRELASGDAYEGCAD' A
#
# COMPACT_ATOMS: atom_id res chain seq x y z
N MET A 1 4.48 2.18 16.25
CA MET A 1 5.17 2.95 15.19
C MET A 1 5.66 1.96 14.15
N LEU A 2 5.13 2.01 12.92
CA LEU A 2 5.50 1.13 11.81
C LEU A 2 6.96 1.38 11.40
N THR A 3 7.83 0.38 11.31
CA THR A 3 9.24 0.55 10.88
C THR A 3 9.51 0.03 9.47
N ALA A 4 10.67 0.36 8.90
CA ALA A 4 11.08 -0.16 7.58
C ALA A 4 11.24 -1.68 7.61
N THR A 5 11.71 -2.22 8.73
CA THR A 5 11.80 -3.66 8.96
C THR A 5 10.41 -4.30 8.98
N ASP A 6 9.45 -3.71 9.69
CA ASP A 6 8.07 -4.22 9.70
C ASP A 6 7.48 -4.22 8.28
N LEU A 7 7.69 -3.13 7.54
CA LEU A 7 7.18 -3.00 6.18
C LEU A 7 7.83 -4.01 5.22
N GLN A 8 9.12 -4.31 5.39
CA GLN A 8 9.82 -5.36 4.64
C GLN A 8 9.24 -6.75 4.93
N TYR A 9 8.84 -7.02 6.18
CA TYR A 9 8.20 -8.30 6.54
C TYR A 9 6.77 -8.40 6.01
N ILE A 10 6.00 -7.32 6.04
CA ILE A 10 4.61 -7.28 5.59
C ILE A 10 4.51 -7.30 4.06
N LEU A 11 5.43 -6.62 3.38
CA LEU A 11 5.46 -6.43 1.92
C LEU A 11 6.75 -7.06 1.34
N PRO A 12 6.86 -8.40 1.32
CA PRO A 12 8.13 -9.10 1.09
C PRO A 12 8.72 -8.88 -0.30
N SER A 13 7.90 -8.49 -1.28
CA SER A 13 8.37 -8.18 -2.64
C SER A 13 8.67 -6.70 -2.88
N ALA A 14 8.49 -5.84 -1.87
CA ALA A 14 8.88 -4.44 -1.94
C ALA A 14 10.40 -4.33 -1.99
N THR A 15 10.92 -3.48 -2.89
CA THR A 15 12.34 -3.13 -2.88
C THR A 15 12.63 -2.21 -1.70
N ARG A 16 13.89 -2.19 -1.25
CA ARG A 16 14.31 -1.27 -0.19
C ARG A 16 14.02 0.19 -0.55
N GLN A 17 14.26 0.57 -1.81
CA GLN A 17 13.95 1.90 -2.32
C GLN A 17 12.46 2.24 -2.17
N ASN A 18 11.56 1.31 -2.49
CA ASN A 18 10.12 1.56 -2.36
C ASN A 18 9.70 1.62 -0.89
N ILE A 19 10.27 0.78 -0.01
CA ILE A 19 10.04 0.86 1.43
C ILE A 19 10.43 2.24 1.97
N ASP A 20 11.63 2.71 1.62
CA ASP A 20 12.13 4.01 2.07
C ASP A 20 11.28 5.17 1.49
N LEU A 21 10.78 5.02 0.26
CA LEU A 21 9.89 6.00 -0.38
C LEU A 21 8.50 6.08 0.28
N PHE A 22 7.92 4.93 0.68
CA PHE A 22 6.52 4.86 1.10
C PHE A 22 6.30 4.83 2.62
N ILE A 23 7.33 4.58 3.43
CA ILE A 23 7.14 4.45 4.88
C ILE A 23 6.56 5.70 5.55
N GLU A 24 7.06 6.90 5.21
CA GLU A 24 6.51 8.14 5.79
C GLU A 24 5.11 8.47 5.26
N PRO A 25 4.83 8.41 3.94
CA PRO A 25 3.47 8.57 3.43
C PRO A 25 2.45 7.60 4.07
N LEU A 26 2.83 6.34 4.27
CA LEU A 26 1.96 5.35 4.91
C LEU A 26 1.69 5.70 6.38
N ARG A 27 2.71 6.11 7.13
CA ARG A 27 2.53 6.58 8.52
C ARG A 27 1.61 7.80 8.58
N GLN A 28 1.83 8.77 7.71
CA GLN A 28 1.04 10.00 7.64
C GLN A 28 -0.42 9.70 7.29
N ALA A 29 -0.68 8.87 6.29
CA ALA A 29 -2.03 8.47 5.93
C ALA A 29 -2.73 7.71 7.08
N MET A 30 -2.01 6.81 7.75
CA MET A 30 -2.59 6.10 8.89
C MET A 30 -2.93 7.05 10.05
N ASP A 31 -2.10 8.06 10.30
CA ASP A 31 -2.36 9.09 11.32
C ASP A 31 -3.55 9.99 10.94
N GLU A 32 -3.55 10.52 9.71
CA GLU A 32 -4.59 11.42 9.18
C GLU A 32 -5.98 10.78 9.19
N PHE A 33 -6.09 9.50 8.80
CA PHE A 33 -7.36 8.79 8.69
C PHE A 33 -7.70 7.92 9.91
N GLY A 34 -6.94 8.05 11.01
CA GLY A 34 -7.20 7.33 12.26
C GLY A 34 -7.10 5.81 12.12
N VAL A 35 -6.15 5.32 11.33
CA VAL A 35 -5.77 3.89 11.25
C VAL A 35 -4.80 3.58 12.40
N ASP A 36 -5.31 3.68 13.62
CA ASP A 36 -4.52 3.74 14.86
C ASP A 36 -4.50 2.43 15.67
N THR A 37 -5.36 1.46 15.32
CA THR A 37 -5.35 0.13 15.96
C THR A 37 -4.54 -0.90 15.15
N PRO A 38 -3.91 -1.89 15.80
CA PRO A 38 -3.15 -2.92 15.08
C PRO A 38 -3.95 -3.65 13.99
N ALA A 39 -5.23 -3.94 14.26
CA ALA A 39 -6.10 -4.61 13.30
C ALA A 39 -6.38 -3.74 12.06
N ARG A 40 -6.62 -2.42 12.25
CA ARG A 40 -6.84 -1.49 11.14
C ARG A 40 -5.56 -1.29 10.32
N GLN A 41 -4.41 -1.19 10.97
CA GLN A 41 -3.10 -1.06 10.30
C GLN A 41 -2.80 -2.31 9.47
N ALA A 42 -3.02 -3.50 10.02
CA ALA A 42 -2.83 -4.75 9.30
C ALA A 42 -3.76 -4.84 8.07
N ALA A 43 -5.05 -4.52 8.23
CA ALA A 43 -6.01 -4.53 7.13
C ALA A 43 -5.64 -3.53 6.02
N PHE A 44 -5.26 -2.31 6.39
CA PHE A 44 -4.82 -1.26 5.47
C PHE A 44 -3.58 -1.66 4.68
N LEU A 45 -2.52 -2.11 5.37
CA LEU A 45 -1.27 -2.53 4.73
C LEU A 45 -1.45 -3.80 3.89
N ALA A 46 -2.31 -4.73 4.31
CA ALA A 46 -2.63 -5.93 3.53
C ALA A 46 -3.30 -5.58 2.21
N GLN A 47 -4.26 -4.65 2.22
CA GLN A 47 -4.91 -4.17 1.00
C GLN A 47 -3.93 -3.46 0.07
N ILE A 48 -3.12 -2.54 0.58
CA ILE A 48 -2.04 -1.91 -0.21
C ILE A 48 -1.13 -2.97 -0.82
N GLY A 49 -0.69 -3.95 -0.02
CA GLY A 49 0.17 -5.02 -0.50
C GLY A 49 -0.46 -5.87 -1.59
N HIS A 50 -1.76 -6.15 -1.51
CA HIS A 50 -2.50 -6.89 -2.52
C HIS A 50 -2.59 -6.11 -3.83
N GLU A 51 -3.08 -4.88 -3.79
CA GLU A 51 -3.37 -4.08 -4.99
C GLU A 51 -2.10 -3.59 -5.71
N SER A 52 -1.04 -3.28 -4.96
CA SER A 52 0.22 -2.77 -5.53
C SER A 52 1.26 -3.85 -5.82
N GLY A 53 0.95 -5.12 -5.53
CA GLY A 53 1.93 -6.21 -5.60
C GLY A 53 3.12 -5.98 -4.66
N SER A 54 2.85 -5.70 -3.38
CA SER A 54 3.85 -5.30 -2.38
C SER A 54 4.64 -4.05 -2.78
N LEU A 55 3.96 -2.97 -3.15
CA LEU A 55 4.53 -1.70 -3.60
C LEU A 55 5.45 -1.81 -4.82
N ARG A 56 5.36 -2.89 -5.59
CA ARG A 56 6.14 -3.05 -6.82
C ARG A 56 5.57 -2.23 -7.96
N TYR A 57 4.25 -2.04 -7.97
CA TYR A 57 3.53 -1.35 -9.01
C TYR A 57 2.84 -0.11 -8.43
N VAL A 58 3.15 1.05 -9.00
CA VAL A 58 2.59 2.36 -8.62
C VAL A 58 1.67 2.94 -9.70
N ARG A 59 1.45 2.15 -10.75
CA ARG A 59 0.52 2.43 -11.86
C ARG A 59 -0.19 1.13 -12.18
N GLU A 60 -1.42 1.24 -12.62
CA GLU A 60 -2.17 0.09 -13.12
C GLU A 60 -1.43 -0.56 -14.28
N LEU A 61 -1.42 -1.89 -14.28
CA LEU A 61 -0.78 -2.68 -15.33
C LEU A 61 -1.70 -2.91 -16.54
N ALA A 62 -3.00 -2.70 -16.39
CA ALA A 62 -3.98 -2.79 -17.46
C ALA A 62 -4.14 -1.43 -18.16
N SER A 63 -4.36 -1.43 -19.48
CA SER A 63 -4.96 -0.25 -20.11
C SER A 63 -6.38 -0.15 -19.57
N GLY A 64 -6.76 1.04 -19.11
CA GLY A 64 -8.09 1.32 -18.55
C GLY A 64 -9.26 1.07 -19.51
N ASP A 65 -8.98 0.61 -20.72
CA ASP A 65 -9.93 0.23 -21.78
C ASP A 65 -11.04 -0.72 -21.29
N ALA A 66 -10.80 -1.51 -20.23
CA ALA A 66 -11.81 -2.40 -19.64
C ALA A 66 -12.76 -1.72 -18.62
N TYR A 67 -12.45 -0.50 -18.15
CA TYR A 67 -13.27 0.28 -17.22
C TYR A 67 -14.11 1.37 -17.92
N GLU A 68 -13.77 1.72 -19.17
CA GLU A 68 -14.49 2.67 -20.04
C GLU A 68 -15.72 1.99 -20.69
N GLY A 69 -16.77 1.70 -19.91
CA GLY A 69 -17.97 1.08 -20.48
C GLY A 69 -19.11 0.71 -19.53
N CYS A 70 -18.96 0.91 -18.22
CA CYS A 70 -20.11 0.83 -17.32
C CYS A 70 -20.97 2.08 -17.49
N ALA A 71 -21.92 2.02 -18.42
CA ALA A 71 -23.06 2.93 -18.44
C ALA A 71 -23.84 2.76 -17.13
N ASP A 72 -24.07 3.88 -16.47
CA ASP A 72 -24.96 4.09 -15.33
C ASP A 72 -26.44 3.89 -15.68
#